data_AF-A0A7S4F6L1-F1
#
_entry.id   AF-A0A7S4F6L1-F1
#
_cell.length_a   1.000
_cell.length_b   1.000
_cell.length_c   1.000
_cell.angle_alpha   90.00
_cell.angle_beta   90.00
_cell.angle_gamma   90.00
#
_symmetry.space_group_name_H-M   'P 1'
#
loop_
_entity.id
_entity.type
_entity.pdbx_description
1 polymer ?
#
loop_
_entity_poly.entity_id
_entity_poly.type
_entity_poly.pdbx_seq_one_letter_code
_entity_poly.pdbx_strand_id
1 'polypeptide(L)'
;WRPRLRPPRAPRRNRHLGGCVTLTFAHQPRAALRLCLSSQELDAFDIPITQAWQLNERMYGALTGLNKKATRLQLGELHYEQLRREPPPMEDDSCYDPSRGSVGRGVPPELMPRKESFEDTTRRVMPYWNDEILPRLHETGKSVLIISSKNLLRSLIVGITDLPIDQAVELDIPNGMPIAFNPKDGTLRAVGPLADSWPRKAEST
;
A
#
# COMPACT_ATOMS: atom_id res chain seq x y z
N TRP A 1 33.48 -6.57 -23.83
CA TRP A 1 33.36 -5.99 -22.48
C TRP A 1 31.92 -5.53 -22.26
N ARG A 2 31.11 -6.34 -21.59
CA ARG A 2 29.80 -5.95 -21.02
C ARG A 2 29.88 -6.23 -19.53
N PRO A 3 29.65 -5.26 -18.63
CA PRO A 3 29.73 -5.53 -17.21
C PRO A 3 28.54 -6.40 -16.83
N ARG A 4 28.83 -7.61 -16.34
CA ARG A 4 27.84 -8.45 -15.66
C ARG A 4 27.48 -7.76 -14.34
N LEU A 5 26.34 -7.08 -14.31
CA LEU A 5 25.69 -6.71 -13.07
C LEU A 5 25.34 -8.02 -12.35
N ARG A 6 26.09 -8.35 -11.29
CA ARG A 6 25.67 -9.41 -10.36
C ARG A 6 24.45 -8.87 -9.62
N PRO A 7 23.32 -9.61 -9.56
CA PRO A 7 22.24 -9.24 -8.65
C PRO A 7 22.75 -9.30 -7.21
N PRO A 8 22.21 -8.48 -6.29
CA PRO A 8 22.51 -8.62 -4.87
C PRO A 8 22.14 -10.04 -4.41
N ARG A 9 22.95 -10.59 -3.50
CA ARG A 9 22.78 -11.93 -2.92
C ARG A 9 21.35 -12.08 -2.37
N ALA A 10 20.72 -13.21 -2.71
CA ALA A 10 19.38 -13.57 -2.26
C ALA A 10 19.23 -13.45 -0.73
N PRO A 11 18.11 -12.92 -0.21
CA PRO A 11 17.78 -13.09 1.20
C PRO A 11 17.60 -14.59 1.50
N ARG A 12 18.11 -15.01 2.66
CA ARG A 12 18.02 -16.39 3.16
C ARG A 12 16.57 -16.89 3.08
N ARG A 13 16.41 -18.15 2.64
CA ARG A 13 15.14 -18.91 2.56
C ARG A 13 14.23 -18.59 3.75
N ASN A 14 13.19 -17.79 3.52
CA ASN A 14 12.05 -17.72 4.42
C ASN A 14 11.26 -19.03 4.27
N ARG A 15 11.60 -20.04 5.08
CA ARG A 15 10.96 -21.37 5.08
C ARG A 15 9.49 -21.38 5.55
N HIS A 16 8.81 -20.24 5.63
CA HIS A 16 7.47 -20.12 6.23
C HIS A 16 6.35 -19.70 5.28
N LEU A 17 6.57 -19.61 3.96
CA LEU A 17 5.47 -19.38 3.01
C LEU A 17 4.73 -20.68 2.67
N GLY A 18 4.24 -21.38 3.70
CA GLY A 18 3.20 -22.39 3.53
C GLY A 18 1.90 -21.68 3.18
N GLY A 19 1.44 -21.82 1.93
CA GLY A 19 0.17 -21.28 1.40
C GLY A 19 -0.08 -19.82 1.77
N CYS A 20 0.48 -18.85 1.05
CA CYS A 20 0.13 -17.44 1.28
C CYS A 20 -1.15 -17.07 0.50
N VAL A 21 -2.05 -16.25 1.05
CA VAL A 21 -3.12 -15.60 0.27
C VAL A 21 -2.66 -14.18 -0.05
N THR A 22 -2.61 -13.80 -1.33
CA THR A 22 -2.18 -12.44 -1.71
C THR A 22 -3.39 -11.56 -1.99
N LEU A 23 -3.45 -10.42 -1.30
CA LEU A 23 -4.43 -9.37 -1.52
C LEU A 23 -3.72 -8.19 -2.17
N THR A 24 -4.25 -7.74 -3.30
CA THR A 24 -3.60 -6.70 -4.12
C THR A 24 -4.59 -5.63 -4.53
N PHE A 25 -4.07 -4.46 -4.88
CA PHE A 25 -4.79 -3.42 -5.62
C PHE A 25 -4.27 -3.30 -7.06
N ALA A 26 -5.16 -2.91 -7.98
CA ALA A 26 -4.88 -2.53 -9.37
C ALA A 26 -4.19 -3.58 -10.28
N HIS A 27 -3.93 -3.16 -11.52
CA HIS A 27 -4.04 -3.92 -12.77
C HIS A 27 -3.01 -5.05 -13.02
N GLN A 28 -2.00 -5.24 -12.16
CA GLN A 28 -0.92 -6.22 -12.38
C GLN A 28 -0.38 -6.82 -11.06
N PRO A 29 -1.20 -7.60 -10.33
CA PRO A 29 -0.80 -8.19 -9.04
C PRO A 29 0.45 -9.05 -9.12
N ARG A 30 0.64 -9.77 -10.24
CA ARG A 30 1.82 -10.61 -10.47
C ARG A 30 3.11 -9.82 -10.63
N ALA A 31 3.08 -8.66 -11.28
CA ALA A 31 4.27 -7.81 -11.43
C ALA A 31 4.70 -7.22 -10.08
N ALA A 32 3.74 -6.76 -9.29
CA ALA A 32 4.00 -6.23 -7.96
C ALA A 32 4.50 -7.32 -7.00
N LEU A 33 3.91 -8.52 -7.07
CA LEU A 33 4.35 -9.67 -6.33
C LEU A 33 5.79 -10.08 -6.72
N ARG A 34 6.16 -10.01 -8.01
CA ARG A 34 7.54 -10.23 -8.52
C ARG A 34 8.55 -9.17 -8.09
N LEU A 35 8.08 -7.99 -7.67
CA LEU A 35 8.96 -6.98 -7.07
C LEU A 35 9.20 -7.28 -5.59
N CYS A 36 8.20 -7.83 -4.90
CA CYS A 36 8.31 -8.19 -3.48
C CYS A 36 8.98 -9.56 -3.24
N LEU A 37 8.83 -10.49 -4.19
CA LEU A 37 9.36 -11.85 -4.14
C LEU A 37 10.30 -12.08 -5.31
N SER A 38 11.20 -13.07 -5.21
CA SER A 38 12.03 -13.41 -6.37
C SER A 38 11.19 -14.04 -7.48
N SER A 39 11.48 -13.75 -8.75
CA SER A 39 10.71 -14.26 -9.90
C SER A 39 10.59 -15.80 -9.92
N GLN A 40 11.58 -16.51 -9.38
CA GLN A 40 11.57 -17.98 -9.30
C GLN A 40 10.60 -18.52 -8.24
N GLU A 41 10.34 -17.77 -7.18
CA GLU A 41 9.38 -18.18 -6.15
C GLU A 41 7.95 -18.08 -6.69
N LEU A 42 7.67 -17.11 -7.56
CA LEU A 42 6.31 -16.90 -8.04
C LEU A 42 5.81 -17.89 -9.04
N ASP A 43 6.69 -18.32 -9.94
CA ASP A 43 6.33 -19.33 -10.92
C ASP A 43 6.22 -20.73 -10.27
N ALA A 44 6.69 -20.87 -9.02
CA ALA A 44 6.63 -22.11 -8.24
C ALA A 44 5.40 -22.25 -7.33
N PHE A 45 4.63 -21.17 -7.09
CA PHE A 45 3.48 -21.19 -6.18
C PHE A 45 2.19 -20.75 -6.87
N ASP A 46 1.16 -21.60 -6.82
CA ASP A 46 -0.22 -21.24 -7.18
C ASP A 46 -0.86 -20.43 -6.04
N ILE A 47 -0.52 -19.14 -5.99
CA ILE A 47 -0.96 -18.22 -4.94
C ILE A 47 -2.30 -17.59 -5.35
N PRO A 48 -3.38 -17.78 -4.56
CA PRO A 48 -4.64 -17.10 -4.83
C PRO A 48 -4.47 -15.59 -4.68
N ILE A 49 -4.92 -14.85 -5.68
CA ILE A 49 -4.89 -13.38 -5.72
C ILE A 49 -6.32 -12.88 -5.63
N THR A 50 -6.60 -12.03 -4.65
CA THR A 50 -7.86 -11.28 -4.57
C THR A 50 -7.59 -9.80 -4.78
N GLN A 51 -8.37 -9.17 -5.64
CA GLN A 51 -8.32 -7.72 -5.84
C GLN A 51 -9.40 -7.05 -4.99
N ALA A 52 -9.01 -6.02 -4.25
CA ALA A 52 -9.92 -5.30 -3.35
C ALA A 52 -9.73 -3.79 -3.50
N TRP A 53 -10.81 -3.09 -3.82
CA TRP A 53 -10.77 -1.64 -4.03
C TRP A 53 -10.50 -0.88 -2.72
N GLN A 54 -10.85 -1.48 -1.58
CA GLN A 54 -10.56 -0.97 -0.24
C GLN A 54 -9.06 -0.88 0.04
N LEU A 55 -8.23 -1.59 -0.74
CA LEU A 55 -6.77 -1.52 -0.68
C LEU A 55 -6.17 -0.56 -1.72
N ASN A 56 -6.98 0.23 -2.42
CA ASN A 56 -6.49 1.25 -3.34
C ASN A 56 -5.78 2.38 -2.60
N GLU A 57 -4.86 3.03 -3.33
CA GLU A 57 -4.22 4.27 -2.89
C GLU A 57 -5.26 5.35 -2.54
N ARG A 58 -4.88 6.23 -1.62
CA ARG A 58 -5.68 7.40 -1.24
C ARG A 58 -6.08 8.23 -2.46
N MET A 59 -7.36 8.57 -2.57
CA MET A 59 -7.88 9.43 -3.63
C MET A 59 -7.48 10.89 -3.42
N TYR A 60 -6.56 11.38 -4.25
CA TYR A 60 -6.05 12.76 -4.18
C TYR A 60 -7.00 13.81 -4.81
N GLY A 61 -8.21 13.40 -5.20
CA GLY A 61 -9.24 14.28 -5.75
C GLY A 61 -8.72 15.10 -6.93
N ALA A 62 -8.95 16.41 -6.91
CA ALA A 62 -8.52 17.34 -7.97
C ALA A 62 -6.98 17.40 -8.16
N LEU A 63 -6.18 16.93 -7.20
CA LEU A 63 -4.72 16.85 -7.35
C LEU A 63 -4.27 15.66 -8.21
N THR A 64 -5.17 14.73 -8.52
CA THR A 64 -4.86 13.54 -9.32
C THR A 64 -4.47 13.95 -10.73
N GLY A 65 -3.36 13.41 -11.22
CA GLY A 65 -2.81 13.72 -12.55
C GLY A 65 -1.93 14.97 -12.62
N LEU A 66 -1.91 15.81 -11.58
CA LEU A 66 -1.06 17.00 -11.55
C LEU A 66 0.41 16.66 -11.31
N ASN A 67 1.30 17.45 -11.93
CA ASN A 67 2.74 17.33 -11.69
C ASN A 67 3.10 17.97 -10.34
N LYS A 68 3.55 17.14 -9.39
CA LYS A 68 3.89 17.56 -8.02
C LYS A 68 4.84 18.76 -7.95
N LYS A 69 5.88 18.81 -8.80
CA LYS A 69 6.88 19.89 -8.77
C LYS A 69 6.30 21.20 -9.29
N ALA A 70 5.55 21.13 -10.38
CA ALA A 70 4.88 22.30 -10.95
C ALA A 70 3.81 22.86 -10.00
N THR A 71 2.98 21.99 -9.42
CA THR A 71 1.93 22.40 -8.47
C THR A 71 2.50 23.06 -7.22
N ARG A 72 3.59 22.51 -6.65
CA ARG A 72 4.29 23.14 -5.52
C ARG A 72 4.86 24.51 -5.86
N LEU A 73 5.45 24.66 -7.04
CA LEU A 73 6.00 25.94 -7.49
C LEU A 73 4.91 27.01 -7.66
N GLN A 74 3.71 26.60 -8.11
CA GLN A 74 2.58 27.50 -8.33
C GLN A 74 1.87 27.90 -7.04
N LEU A 75 1.59 26.94 -6.15
CA LEU A 75 0.79 27.17 -4.94
C LEU A 75 1.63 27.56 -3.72
N GLY A 76 2.93 27.27 -3.75
CA GLY A 76 3.81 27.30 -2.58
C GLY A 76 3.68 26.05 -1.72
N GLU A 77 4.74 25.74 -0.96
CA GLU A 77 4.85 24.47 -0.22
C GLU A 77 3.75 24.30 0.85
N LEU A 78 3.49 25.36 1.63
CA LEU A 78 2.50 25.32 2.71
C LEU A 78 1.08 25.04 2.20
N HIS A 79 0.69 25.72 1.12
CA HIS A 79 -0.62 25.54 0.50
C HIS A 79 -0.74 24.14 -0.11
N TYR A 80 0.30 23.68 -0.82
CA TYR A 80 0.32 22.35 -1.42
C TYR A 80 0.17 21.25 -0.36
N GLU A 81 0.87 21.34 0.77
CA GLU A 81 0.75 20.33 1.83
C GLU A 81 -0.62 20.38 2.54
N GLN A 82 -1.25 21.56 2.65
CA GLN A 82 -2.65 21.67 3.12
C GLN A 82 -3.62 20.95 2.19
N LEU A 83 -3.57 21.21 0.88
CA LEU A 83 -4.40 20.52 -0.12
C LEU A 83 -4.10 19.02 -0.18
N ARG A 84 -2.85 18.62 0.08
CA ARG A 84 -2.49 17.20 0.12
C ARG A 84 -3.13 16.50 1.32
N ARG A 85 -3.34 17.19 2.44
CA ARG A 85 -4.02 16.63 3.62
C ARG A 85 -5.52 16.56 3.38
N GLU A 86 -6.10 17.63 2.86
CA GLU A 86 -7.52 17.76 2.56
C GLU A 86 -7.71 18.16 1.08
N PRO A 87 -7.69 17.18 0.16
CA PRO A 87 -7.78 17.48 -1.27
C PRO A 87 -9.17 17.96 -1.66
N PRO A 88 -9.30 18.89 -2.61
CA PRO A 88 -10.58 19.19 -3.23
C PRO A 88 -11.13 17.93 -3.94
N PRO A 89 -12.46 17.74 -3.98
CA PRO A 89 -13.05 16.63 -4.72
C PRO A 89 -12.68 16.70 -6.19
N MET A 90 -12.55 15.53 -6.83
CA MET A 90 -12.36 15.44 -8.27
C MET A 90 -13.61 15.89 -9.03
N GLU A 91 -13.41 16.58 -10.16
CA GLU A 91 -14.46 16.99 -11.11
C GLU A 91 -15.10 15.81 -11.83
N ASP A 92 -16.44 15.82 -11.99
CA ASP A 92 -17.25 14.69 -12.49
C ASP A 92 -16.86 14.20 -13.89
N ASP A 93 -16.33 15.09 -14.73
CA ASP A 93 -15.90 14.79 -16.08
C ASP A 93 -14.43 14.37 -16.21
N SER A 94 -13.68 14.36 -15.10
CA SER A 94 -12.25 14.08 -15.06
C SER A 94 -11.86 12.79 -15.79
N CYS A 95 -10.80 12.86 -16.60
CA CYS A 95 -10.22 11.69 -17.24
C CYS A 95 -9.51 10.74 -16.25
N TYR A 96 -9.30 11.17 -15.01
CA TYR A 96 -8.70 10.38 -13.94
C TYR A 96 -9.73 9.69 -13.02
N ASP A 97 -11.01 9.75 -13.38
CA ASP A 97 -12.07 9.12 -12.60
C ASP A 97 -11.84 7.60 -12.48
N PRO A 98 -11.64 7.07 -11.25
CA PRO A 98 -11.35 5.65 -11.05
C PRO A 98 -12.50 4.73 -11.50
N SER A 99 -13.75 5.22 -11.55
CA SER A 99 -14.91 4.46 -12.03
C SER A 99 -14.84 4.15 -13.53
N ARG A 100 -14.14 4.99 -14.31
CA ARG A 100 -13.93 4.81 -15.75
C ARG A 100 -12.76 3.88 -16.06
N GLY A 101 -11.91 3.63 -15.07
CA GLY A 101 -10.72 2.79 -15.17
C GLY A 101 -10.96 1.35 -14.72
N SER A 102 -9.88 0.57 -14.75
CA SER A 102 -9.91 -0.80 -14.22
C SER A 102 -9.93 -0.88 -12.70
N VAL A 103 -9.51 0.19 -12.02
CA VAL A 103 -9.43 0.29 -10.56
C VAL A 103 -10.82 0.30 -9.93
N GLY A 104 -11.79 0.96 -10.57
CA GLY A 104 -13.18 1.01 -10.11
C GLY A 104 -14.09 -0.07 -10.69
N ARG A 105 -13.55 -1.03 -11.44
CA ARG A 105 -14.35 -2.10 -12.04
C ARG A 105 -15.03 -2.94 -10.94
N GLY A 106 -16.36 -2.98 -10.96
CA GLY A 106 -17.16 -3.74 -10.01
C GLY A 106 -17.34 -3.06 -8.64
N VAL A 107 -16.90 -1.81 -8.51
CA VAL A 107 -17.16 -0.99 -7.32
C VAL A 107 -18.41 -0.14 -7.58
N PRO A 108 -19.41 -0.16 -6.70
CA PRO A 108 -20.57 0.72 -6.82
C PRO A 108 -20.14 2.20 -6.85
N PRO A 109 -20.66 3.03 -7.78
CA PRO A 109 -20.26 4.44 -7.91
C PRO A 109 -20.36 5.25 -6.61
N GLU A 110 -21.34 4.94 -5.76
CA GLU A 110 -21.58 5.59 -4.47
C GLU A 110 -20.49 5.29 -3.43
N LEU A 111 -19.75 4.18 -3.58
CA LEU A 111 -18.63 3.83 -2.73
C LEU A 111 -17.30 4.39 -3.26
N MET A 112 -17.29 4.93 -4.48
CA MET A 112 -16.09 5.44 -5.10
C MET A 112 -15.74 6.83 -4.54
N PRO A 113 -14.62 6.99 -3.83
CA PRO A 113 -14.27 8.29 -3.29
C PRO A 113 -13.93 9.28 -4.40
N ARG A 114 -14.41 10.51 -4.27
CA ARG A 114 -14.01 11.67 -5.11
C ARG A 114 -12.80 12.40 -4.53
N LYS A 115 -12.54 12.21 -3.23
CA LYS A 115 -11.38 12.66 -2.47
C LYS A 115 -11.26 11.83 -1.21
N GLU A 116 -10.07 11.76 -0.63
CA GLU A 116 -9.84 11.14 0.67
C GLU A 116 -8.77 11.91 1.45
N SER A 117 -9.08 12.20 2.70
CA SER A 117 -8.10 12.47 3.74
C SER A 117 -7.38 11.17 4.15
N PHE A 118 -6.38 11.29 5.03
CA PHE A 118 -5.76 10.11 5.65
C PHE A 118 -6.79 9.30 6.47
N GLU A 119 -7.67 9.99 7.19
CA GLU A 119 -8.72 9.38 8.01
C GLU A 119 -9.77 8.67 7.16
N ASP A 120 -10.15 9.23 6.02
CA ASP A 120 -11.09 8.59 5.10
C ASP A 120 -10.52 7.28 4.55
N THR A 121 -9.23 7.29 4.21
CA THR A 121 -8.51 6.09 3.76
C THR A 121 -8.52 5.02 4.86
N THR A 122 -8.27 5.41 6.12
CA THR A 122 -8.35 4.52 7.28
C THR A 122 -9.77 3.97 7.46
N ARG A 123 -10.80 4.82 7.39
CA ARG A 123 -12.21 4.44 7.53
C ARG A 123 -12.66 3.46 6.43
N ARG A 124 -12.09 3.56 5.23
CA ARG A 124 -12.33 2.63 4.12
C ARG A 124 -11.65 1.27 4.32
N VAL A 125 -10.38 1.26 4.75
CA VAL A 125 -9.60 0.01 4.82
C VAL A 125 -9.96 -0.84 6.02
N MET A 126 -10.34 -0.23 7.15
CA MET A 126 -10.55 -0.97 8.40
C MET A 126 -11.73 -1.95 8.40
N PRO A 127 -12.89 -1.65 7.80
CA PRO A 127 -13.95 -2.65 7.63
C PRO A 127 -13.46 -3.87 6.83
N TYR A 128 -12.73 -3.65 5.73
CA TYR A 128 -12.17 -4.74 4.94
C TYR A 128 -11.10 -5.54 5.72
N TRP A 129 -10.30 -4.88 6.55
CA TRP A 129 -9.39 -5.57 7.46
C TRP A 129 -10.14 -6.49 8.43
N ASN A 130 -11.17 -5.98 9.11
CA ASN A 130 -11.91 -6.71 10.14
C ASN A 130 -12.80 -7.82 9.58
N ASP A 131 -13.44 -7.59 8.43
CA ASP A 131 -14.47 -8.47 7.89
C ASP A 131 -13.92 -9.49 6.89
N GLU A 132 -12.77 -9.20 6.27
CA GLU A 132 -12.19 -10.07 5.23
C GLU A 132 -10.77 -10.54 5.57
N ILE A 133 -9.85 -9.64 5.92
CA ILE A 133 -8.43 -10.00 6.08
C ILE A 133 -8.21 -10.80 7.36
N LEU A 134 -8.71 -10.29 8.48
CA LEU A 134 -8.50 -10.87 9.80
C LEU A 134 -9.17 -12.25 9.92
N PRO A 135 -10.44 -12.46 9.49
CA PRO A 135 -11.06 -13.78 9.52
C PRO A 135 -10.30 -14.79 8.66
N ARG A 136 -9.87 -14.39 7.44
CA ARG A 136 -9.06 -15.27 6.58
C ARG A 136 -7.74 -15.68 7.23
N LEU A 137 -7.06 -14.77 7.95
CA LEU A 137 -5.86 -15.11 8.73
C LEU A 137 -6.15 -16.19 9.78
N HIS A 138 -7.27 -16.07 10.50
CA HIS A 138 -7.67 -17.01 11.54
C HIS A 138 -8.12 -18.37 10.98
N GLU A 139 -8.99 -18.38 9.98
CA GLU A 139 -9.59 -19.60 9.42
C GLU A 139 -8.56 -20.47 8.69
N THR A 140 -7.67 -19.84 7.93
CA THR A 140 -6.73 -20.58 7.09
C THR A 140 -5.47 -20.98 7.84
N GLY A 141 -5.15 -20.28 8.95
CA GLY A 141 -3.85 -20.40 9.62
C GLY A 141 -2.67 -19.99 8.72
N LYS A 142 -2.94 -19.37 7.58
CA LYS A 142 -1.97 -18.98 6.56
C LYS A 142 -1.57 -17.52 6.73
N SER A 143 -0.47 -17.15 6.09
CA SER A 143 -0.06 -15.76 5.97
C SER A 143 -0.83 -15.05 4.87
N VAL A 144 -1.17 -13.78 5.09
CA VAL A 144 -1.71 -12.89 4.06
C VAL A 144 -0.62 -11.91 3.64
N LEU A 145 -0.40 -11.77 2.34
CA LEU A 145 0.46 -10.75 1.77
C LEU A 145 -0.39 -9.63 1.18
N ILE A 146 -0.28 -8.44 1.75
CA ILE A 146 -0.95 -7.24 1.25
C ILE A 146 0.06 -6.44 0.43
N ILE A 147 -0.25 -6.24 -0.85
CA ILE A 147 0.51 -5.37 -1.72
C ILE A 147 -0.34 -4.13 -1.95
N SER A 148 0.10 -2.98 -1.43
CA SER A 148 -0.58 -1.70 -1.58
C SER A 148 0.39 -0.52 -1.73
N SER A 149 -0.15 0.69 -1.87
CA SER A 149 0.58 1.94 -1.88
C SER A 149 0.98 2.39 -0.48
N LYS A 150 1.96 3.31 -0.39
CA LYS A 150 2.48 3.77 0.90
C LYS A 150 1.43 4.42 1.79
N ASN A 151 0.53 5.26 1.26
CA ASN A 151 -0.42 5.96 2.12
C ASN A 151 -1.50 5.01 2.64
N LEU A 152 -1.97 4.07 1.81
CA LEU A 152 -2.86 3.01 2.26
C LEU A 152 -2.19 2.15 3.34
N LEU A 153 -0.94 1.70 3.11
CA LEU A 153 -0.22 0.90 4.10
C LEU A 153 -0.03 1.64 5.44
N ARG A 154 0.20 2.96 5.43
CA ARG A 154 0.24 3.77 6.66
C ARG A 154 -1.12 3.80 7.36
N SER A 155 -2.21 4.05 6.63
CA SER A 155 -3.57 4.03 7.18
C SER A 155 -3.91 2.68 7.80
N LEU A 156 -3.52 1.60 7.14
CA LEU A 156 -3.69 0.25 7.66
C LEU A 156 -2.87 0.01 8.93
N ILE A 157 -1.59 0.41 8.95
CA ILE A 157 -0.71 0.29 10.13
C ILE A 157 -1.32 1.03 11.33
N VAL A 158 -1.78 2.27 11.15
CA VAL A 158 -2.47 3.03 12.22
C VAL A 158 -3.63 2.24 12.79
N GLY A 159 -4.47 1.68 11.91
CA GLY A 159 -5.66 0.97 12.35
C GLY A 159 -5.39 -0.37 13.03
N ILE A 160 -4.19 -0.97 12.89
CA ILE A 160 -3.87 -2.29 13.44
C ILE A 160 -2.83 -2.27 14.57
N THR A 161 -2.10 -1.17 14.79
CA THR A 161 -1.02 -1.11 15.81
C THR A 161 -1.13 0.02 16.82
N ASP A 162 -2.30 0.67 16.92
CA ASP A 162 -2.53 1.85 17.78
C ASP A 162 -1.47 2.96 17.60
N LEU A 163 -0.79 2.99 16.45
CA LEU A 163 0.25 3.97 16.18
C LEU A 163 -0.42 5.35 16.01
N PRO A 164 0.03 6.40 16.73
CA PRO A 164 -0.50 7.74 16.55
C PRO A 164 -0.42 8.20 15.09
N ILE A 165 -1.48 8.88 14.62
CA ILE A 165 -1.62 9.30 13.21
C ILE A 165 -0.43 10.18 12.77
N ASP A 166 0.02 11.08 13.63
CA ASP A 166 1.17 11.96 13.38
C ASP A 166 2.46 11.16 13.12
N GLN A 167 2.72 10.11 13.90
CA GLN A 167 3.87 9.23 13.70
C GLN A 167 3.74 8.39 12.44
N ALA A 168 2.53 7.92 12.12
CA ALA A 168 2.30 7.11 10.94
C ALA A 168 2.47 7.88 9.62
N VAL A 169 2.09 9.16 9.60
CA VAL A 169 2.29 10.03 8.42
C VAL A 169 3.79 10.21 8.13
N GLU A 170 4.63 10.22 9.17
CA GLU A 170 6.09 10.33 9.05
C GLU A 170 6.79 9.00 8.78
N LEU A 171 6.09 7.87 8.89
CA LEU A 171 6.66 6.54 8.72
C LEU A 171 7.18 6.36 7.29
N ASP A 172 8.49 6.24 7.11
CA ASP A 172 9.04 5.90 5.80
C ASP A 172 8.85 4.41 5.51
N ILE A 173 7.97 4.10 4.56
CA ILE A 173 7.76 2.75 4.05
C ILE A 173 8.54 2.67 2.73
N PRO A 174 9.73 2.05 2.68
CA PRO A 174 10.49 1.92 1.44
C PRO A 174 9.78 0.99 0.46
N ASN A 175 9.89 1.30 -0.84
CA ASN A 175 9.26 0.49 -1.88
C ASN A 175 9.89 -0.90 -1.94
N GLY A 176 9.07 -1.94 -2.02
CA GLY A 176 9.52 -3.32 -2.20
C GLY A 176 10.12 -3.98 -0.95
N MET A 177 10.12 -3.30 0.20
CA MET A 177 10.51 -3.91 1.48
C MET A 177 9.29 -4.52 2.17
N PRO A 178 9.27 -5.83 2.43
CA PRO A 178 8.18 -6.45 3.17
C PRO A 178 8.19 -6.04 4.64
N ILE A 179 7.01 -5.74 5.18
CA ILE A 179 6.78 -5.49 6.61
C ILE A 179 5.85 -6.60 7.11
N ALA A 180 6.26 -7.32 8.15
CA ALA A 180 5.46 -8.35 8.78
C ALA A 180 4.72 -7.79 10.00
N PHE A 181 3.43 -8.06 10.04
CA PHE A 181 2.57 -7.81 11.20
C PHE A 181 2.18 -9.13 11.84
N ASN A 182 2.23 -9.22 13.17
CA ASN A 182 1.72 -10.36 13.92
C ASN A 182 0.43 -9.98 14.66
N PRO A 183 -0.73 -10.50 14.26
CA PRO A 183 -2.01 -10.17 14.90
C PRO A 183 -2.14 -10.68 16.33
N LYS A 184 -1.29 -11.62 16.78
CA LYS A 184 -1.35 -12.17 18.14
C LYS A 184 -0.81 -11.23 19.21
N ASP A 185 0.21 -10.44 18.86
CA ASP A 185 0.93 -9.56 19.78
C ASP A 185 0.99 -8.10 19.30
N GLY A 186 0.41 -7.79 18.14
CA GLY A 186 0.38 -6.46 17.55
C GLY A 186 1.73 -5.98 17.00
N THR A 187 2.74 -6.85 16.92
CA THR A 187 4.10 -6.42 16.56
C THR A 187 4.26 -6.21 15.06
N LEU A 188 4.92 -5.11 14.69
CA LEU A 188 5.41 -4.84 13.34
C LEU A 188 6.92 -5.00 13.27
N ARG A 189 7.40 -5.71 12.26
CA ARG A 189 8.83 -5.86 11.98
C ARG A 189 9.11 -5.79 10.49
N ALA A 190 10.13 -5.05 10.09
CA ALA A 190 10.64 -5.11 8.74
C ALA A 190 11.27 -6.49 8.49
N VAL A 191 11.15 -7.01 7.26
CA VAL A 191 11.67 -8.32 6.87
C VAL A 191 12.74 -8.13 5.80
N GLY A 192 13.88 -8.81 5.98
CA GLY A 192 14.96 -8.84 4.99
C GLY A 192 16.15 -7.94 5.35
N PRO A 193 17.03 -7.62 4.38
CA PRO A 193 18.34 -7.00 4.65
C PRO A 193 18.29 -5.60 5.25
N LEU A 194 17.14 -4.94 5.21
CA LEU A 194 16.92 -3.59 5.74
C LEU A 194 16.18 -3.61 7.09
N ALA A 195 15.91 -4.80 7.65
CA ALA A 195 15.11 -4.99 8.85
C ALA A 195 15.67 -4.24 10.08
N ASP A 196 16.99 -4.23 10.24
CA ASP A 196 17.66 -3.61 11.39
C ASP A 196 17.59 -2.08 11.40
N SER A 197 17.07 -1.47 10.32
CA SER A 197 17.12 -0.01 10.10
C SER A 197 15.75 0.67 10.02
N TRP A 198 14.67 -0.04 10.33
CA TRP A 198 13.29 0.47 10.28
C TRP A 198 12.58 0.29 11.64
N PRO A 199 11.84 1.29 12.15
CA PRO A 199 11.45 2.55 11.50
C PRO A 199 12.52 3.65 11.59
N ARG A 200 12.78 4.36 10.49
CA ARG A 200 13.45 5.68 10.55
C ARG A 200 12.38 6.76 10.63
N LYS A 201 12.57 7.75 11.51
CA LYS A 201 11.96 9.06 11.26
C LYS A 201 12.49 9.52 9.91
N ALA A 202 11.62 9.96 9.00
CA ALA A 202 12.07 10.61 7.78
C ALA A 202 12.99 11.76 8.19
N GLU A 203 14.28 11.68 7.86
CA GLU A 203 15.18 12.80 8.06
C GLU A 203 14.64 13.96 7.23
N SER A 204 14.18 15.03 7.89
CA SER A 204 13.77 16.26 7.24
C SER A 204 14.98 16.78 6.47
N THR A 205 14.98 16.60 5.15
CA THR A 205 15.97 17.20 4.24
C THR A 205 15.44 18.54 3.75
#